data_AF-A0AAC9FXR6-F1
#
_entry.id   AF-A0AAC9FXR6-F1
#
_cell.length_a   1.000
_cell.length_b   1.000
_cell.length_c   1.000
_cell.angle_alpha   90.00
_cell.angle_beta   90.00
_cell.angle_gamma   90.00
#
_symmetry.space_group_name_H-M   'P 1'
#
loop_
_entity.id
_entity.type
_entity.pdbx_description
1 polymer ?
#
loop_
_entity_poly.entity_id
_entity_poly.type
_entity_poly.pdbx_seq_one_letter_code
_entity_poly.pdbx_strand_id
1 'polypeptide(L)'
;MSWESVSYWIEHHPGLASWVQAFGSIAAIGIAIWVAASQRKAQLKMTEKMARDKVEALIAVVESASLFVTTLGILVEKNPSVFVFKESWKLVNKNWLESSIHSLSQLPAHELGRGDLVRGYFGIMGGITEIRRLIDIAIGADAFEEQEFFFMYQQVLSQVRIVQATWISFQSCAINRK
;
A
#
# COMPACT_ATOMS: atom_id res chain seq x y z
N MET A 1 50.69 25.69 13.45
CA MET A 1 51.91 25.57 12.63
C MET A 1 51.90 26.72 11.65
N SER A 2 52.92 27.58 11.64
CA SER A 2 53.03 28.67 10.65
C SER A 2 53.45 28.10 9.30
N TRP A 3 53.03 28.75 8.21
CA TRP A 3 53.34 28.34 6.83
C TRP A 3 54.85 28.22 6.59
N GLU A 4 55.62 29.09 7.23
CA GLU A 4 57.09 29.12 7.16
C GLU A 4 57.75 27.83 7.70
N SER A 5 57.20 27.23 8.76
CA SER A 5 57.71 25.97 9.32
C SER A 5 57.46 24.77 8.41
N VAL A 6 56.41 24.82 7.59
CA VAL A 6 56.07 23.75 6.64
C VAL A 6 57.01 23.81 5.44
N SER A 7 57.25 25.00 4.89
CA SER A 7 58.19 25.21 3.78
C SER A 7 59.63 24.82 4.13
N TYR A 8 60.12 25.21 5.32
CA TYR A 8 61.48 24.87 5.77
C TYR A 8 61.69 23.35 5.91
N TRP A 9 60.65 22.63 6.37
CA TRP A 9 60.69 21.18 6.51
C TRP A 9 60.70 20.44 5.16
N ILE A 10 59.90 20.91 4.19
CA ILE A 10 59.84 20.34 2.83
C ILE A 10 61.17 20.50 2.10
N GLU A 11 61.81 21.66 2.21
CA GLU A 11 63.11 21.95 1.57
C GLU A 11 64.25 21.07 2.12
N HIS A 12 64.24 20.76 3.43
CA HIS A 12 65.28 19.93 4.06
C HIS A 12 65.02 18.42 3.98
N HIS A 13 63.81 17.98 3.63
CA HIS A 13 63.44 16.55 3.58
C HIS A 13 62.66 16.19 2.28
N PRO A 14 63.25 16.41 1.09
CA PRO A 14 62.56 16.22 -0.19
C PRO A 14 62.05 14.77 -0.41
N GLY A 15 62.77 13.77 0.12
CA GLY A 15 62.36 12.37 0.07
C GLY A 15 61.10 12.06 0.90
N LEU A 16 60.97 12.65 2.09
CA LEU A 16 59.82 12.47 2.98
C LEU A 16 58.57 13.17 2.46
N ALA A 17 58.71 14.34 1.85
CA ALA A 17 57.59 15.07 1.25
C ALA A 17 56.93 14.31 0.09
N SER A 18 57.71 13.68 -0.80
CA SER A 18 57.16 12.88 -1.91
C SER A 18 56.40 11.64 -1.43
N TRP A 19 56.86 11.02 -0.35
CA TRP A 19 56.25 9.84 0.24
C TRP A 19 54.93 10.19 0.92
N VAL A 20 54.88 11.29 1.68
CA VAL A 20 53.63 11.81 2.29
C VAL A 20 52.59 12.14 1.21
N GLN A 21 53.01 12.71 0.08
CA GLN A 21 52.13 13.01 -1.05
C GLN A 21 51.57 11.73 -1.71
N ALA A 22 52.41 10.70 -1.89
CA ALA A 22 51.96 9.42 -2.43
C ALA A 22 50.99 8.71 -1.47
N PHE A 23 51.29 8.69 -0.17
CA PHE A 23 50.40 8.11 0.85
C PHE A 23 49.08 8.88 0.98
N GLY A 24 49.13 10.22 0.93
CA GLY A 24 47.93 11.06 0.93
C GLY A 24 47.05 10.81 -0.29
N SER A 25 47.64 10.61 -1.47
CA SER A 25 46.91 10.29 -2.69
C SER A 25 46.22 8.92 -2.61
N ILE A 26 46.91 7.90 -2.09
CA ILE A 26 46.33 6.56 -1.89
C ILE A 26 45.22 6.60 -0.84
N ALA A 27 45.44 7.30 0.28
CA ALA A 27 44.42 7.46 1.33
C ALA A 27 43.18 8.21 0.82
N ALA A 28 43.37 9.27 0.02
CA ALA A 28 42.27 10.02 -0.58
C ALA A 28 41.43 9.14 -1.55
N ILE A 29 42.09 8.33 -2.38
CA ILE A 29 41.41 7.36 -3.26
C ILE A 29 40.63 6.33 -2.43
N GLY A 30 41.23 5.80 -1.36
CA GLY A 30 40.57 4.86 -0.45
C GLY A 30 39.31 5.44 0.21
N ILE A 31 39.40 6.69 0.69
CA ILE A 31 38.25 7.41 1.28
C ILE A 31 37.17 7.64 0.23
N ALA A 32 37.53 8.08 -0.98
CA ALA A 32 36.56 8.32 -2.06
C ALA A 32 35.80 7.04 -2.44
N ILE A 33 36.49 5.91 -2.55
CA ILE A 33 35.87 4.60 -2.82
C ILE A 33 34.95 4.20 -1.67
N TRP A 34 35.39 4.36 -0.42
CA TRP A 34 34.58 4.02 0.75
C TRP A 34 33.31 4.86 0.85
N VAL A 35 33.40 6.17 0.62
CA VAL A 35 32.24 7.08 0.60
C VAL A 35 31.28 6.67 -0.52
N ALA A 36 31.77 6.42 -1.73
CA ALA A 36 30.94 6.00 -2.86
C ALA A 36 30.24 4.67 -2.60
N ALA A 37 30.94 3.69 -2.02
CA ALA A 37 30.36 2.40 -1.65
C ALA A 37 29.30 2.54 -0.54
N SER A 38 29.56 3.38 0.46
CA SER A 38 28.64 3.67 1.56
C SER A 38 27.36 4.35 1.05
N GLN A 39 27.51 5.37 0.20
CA GLN A 39 26.37 6.06 -0.44
C GLN A 39 25.53 5.12 -1.28
N ARG A 40 26.17 4.27 -2.11
CA ARG A 40 25.46 3.26 -2.91
C ARG A 40 24.67 2.29 -2.03
N LYS A 41 25.25 1.82 -0.92
CA LYS A 41 24.56 0.95 0.03
C LYS A 41 23.36 1.64 0.70
N ALA A 42 23.52 2.91 1.08
CA ALA A 42 22.43 3.70 1.66
C ALA A 42 21.29 3.93 0.65
N GLN A 43 21.63 4.23 -0.61
CA GLN A 43 20.65 4.42 -1.68
C GLN A 43 19.86 3.14 -1.97
N LEU A 44 20.53 1.98 -2.06
CA LEU A 44 19.85 0.68 -2.25
C LEU A 44 18.87 0.40 -1.11
N LYS A 45 19.28 0.62 0.14
CA LYS A 45 18.39 0.45 1.30
C LYS A 45 17.20 1.41 1.27
N MET A 46 17.41 2.66 0.85
CA MET A 46 16.34 3.65 0.74
C MET A 46 15.33 3.24 -0.34
N THR A 47 15.81 2.77 -1.49
CA THR A 47 14.96 2.27 -2.59
C THR A 47 14.16 1.04 -2.17
N GLU A 48 14.79 0.07 -1.48
CA GLU A 48 14.10 -1.11 -0.95
C GLU A 48 13.02 -0.72 0.07
N LYS A 49 13.33 0.24 0.96
CA LYS A 49 12.35 0.76 1.92
C LYS A 49 11.19 1.44 1.22
N MET A 50 11.44 2.34 0.28
CA MET A 50 10.40 3.01 -0.51
C MET A 50 9.51 2.01 -1.25
N ALA A 51 10.07 0.94 -1.81
CA ALA A 51 9.30 -0.10 -2.47
C ALA A 51 8.40 -0.87 -1.48
N ARG A 52 8.87 -1.13 -0.25
CA ARG A 52 8.07 -1.76 0.80
C ARG A 52 6.96 -0.84 1.29
N ASP A 53 7.29 0.40 1.65
CA ASP A 53 6.35 1.41 2.15
C ASP A 53 5.22 1.64 1.12
N LYS A 54 5.57 1.67 -0.17
CA LYS A 54 4.59 1.79 -1.26
C LYS A 54 3.61 0.62 -1.28
N VAL A 55 4.09 -0.61 -1.22
CA VAL A 55 3.23 -1.81 -1.21
C VAL A 55 2.35 -1.84 0.03
N GLU A 56 2.90 -1.48 1.19
CA GLU A 56 2.15 -1.41 2.45
C GLU A 56 0.99 -0.40 2.35
N ALA A 57 1.24 0.76 1.74
CA ALA A 57 0.18 1.73 1.45
C ALA A 57 -0.90 1.16 0.52
N LEU A 58 -0.53 0.42 -0.54
CA LEU A 58 -1.50 -0.24 -1.42
C LEU A 58 -2.35 -1.26 -0.65
N ILE A 59 -1.73 -2.08 0.21
CA ILE A 59 -2.43 -3.06 1.05
C ILE A 59 -3.41 -2.37 2.00
N ALA A 60 -3.03 -1.25 2.60
CA ALA A 60 -3.88 -0.49 3.52
C ALA A 60 -5.15 0.04 2.83
N VAL A 61 -5.08 0.43 1.55
CA VAL A 61 -6.28 0.83 0.79
C VAL A 61 -7.21 -0.37 0.57
N VAL A 62 -6.66 -1.54 0.25
CA VAL A 62 -7.44 -2.78 0.09
C VAL A 62 -8.09 -3.18 1.42
N GLU A 63 -7.34 -3.11 2.52
CA GLU A 63 -7.83 -3.39 3.87
C GLU A 63 -9.00 -2.50 4.26
N SER A 64 -8.87 -1.19 4.04
CA SER A 64 -9.91 -0.21 4.37
C SER A 64 -11.22 -0.52 3.64
N ALA A 65 -11.15 -0.84 2.35
CA ALA A 65 -12.33 -1.21 1.56
C ALA A 65 -12.96 -2.53 2.03
N SER A 66 -12.14 -3.55 2.33
CA SER A 66 -12.60 -4.84 2.86
C SER A 66 -13.25 -4.71 4.25
N LEU A 67 -12.70 -3.84 5.10
CA LEU A 67 -13.26 -3.55 6.42
C LEU A 67 -14.62 -2.86 6.32
N PHE A 68 -14.74 -1.86 5.46
CA PHE A 68 -16.01 -1.18 5.23
C PHE A 68 -17.10 -2.17 4.77
N VAL A 69 -16.79 -3.05 3.82
CA VAL A 69 -17.72 -4.07 3.33
C VAL A 69 -18.09 -5.08 4.41
N THR A 70 -17.15 -5.41 5.30
CA THR A 70 -17.44 -6.24 6.48
C THR A 70 -18.43 -5.54 7.43
N THR A 71 -18.23 -4.24 7.70
CA THR A 71 -19.16 -3.44 8.51
C THR A 71 -20.54 -3.34 7.87
N LEU A 72 -20.60 -3.16 6.55
CA LEU A 72 -21.86 -3.19 5.79
C LEU A 72 -22.55 -4.55 5.91
N GLY A 73 -21.79 -5.64 5.83
CA GLY A 73 -22.30 -6.99 6.07
C GLY A 73 -22.93 -7.16 7.45
N ILE A 74 -22.29 -6.65 8.50
CA ILE A 74 -22.83 -6.67 9.87
C ILE A 74 -24.15 -5.86 9.95
N LEU A 75 -24.24 -4.72 9.25
CA LEU A 75 -25.49 -3.95 9.16
C LEU A 75 -26.59 -4.78 8.49
N VAL A 76 -26.30 -5.40 7.35
CA VAL A 76 -27.24 -6.20 6.57
C VAL A 76 -27.70 -7.45 7.33
N GLU A 77 -26.79 -8.10 8.07
CA GLU A 77 -27.09 -9.30 8.86
C GLU A 77 -28.10 -9.03 9.99
N LYS A 78 -28.13 -7.80 10.52
CA LYS A 78 -29.14 -7.37 11.49
C LYS A 78 -30.55 -7.23 10.90
N ASN A 79 -30.69 -7.42 9.58
CA ASN A 79 -31.94 -7.33 8.84
C ASN A 79 -32.76 -6.06 9.17
N PRO A 80 -32.16 -4.86 8.99
CA PRO A 80 -32.86 -3.61 9.27
C PRO A 80 -34.07 -3.45 8.35
N SER A 81 -35.09 -2.73 8.82
CA SER A 81 -36.24 -2.41 7.98
C SER A 81 -35.82 -1.67 6.72
N VAL A 82 -36.60 -1.82 5.65
CA VAL A 82 -36.32 -1.20 4.34
C VAL A 82 -36.07 0.30 4.48
N PHE A 83 -36.88 0.98 5.31
CA PHE A 83 -36.71 2.40 5.61
C PHE A 83 -35.35 2.72 6.25
N VAL A 84 -34.99 2.01 7.32
CA VAL A 84 -33.73 2.24 8.05
C VAL A 84 -32.53 2.01 7.13
N PHE A 85 -32.57 0.95 6.32
CA PHE A 85 -31.50 0.67 5.38
C PHE A 85 -31.39 1.74 4.29
N LYS A 86 -32.50 2.14 3.64
CA LYS A 86 -32.49 3.18 2.60
C LYS A 86 -31.95 4.51 3.13
N GLU A 87 -32.36 4.92 4.32
CA GLU A 87 -31.85 6.15 4.93
C GLU A 87 -30.36 6.04 5.27
N SER A 88 -29.92 4.94 5.90
CA SER A 88 -28.49 4.70 6.19
C SER A 88 -27.65 4.65 4.92
N TRP A 89 -28.17 4.03 3.86
CA TRP A 89 -27.52 3.97 2.55
C TRP A 89 -27.34 5.35 1.94
N LYS A 90 -28.42 6.12 1.87
CA LYS A 90 -28.45 7.47 1.28
C LYS A 90 -27.55 8.44 2.03
N LEU A 91 -27.55 8.39 3.36
CA LEU A 91 -26.82 9.36 4.20
C LEU A 91 -25.33 9.07 4.27
N VAL A 92 -24.93 7.79 4.32
CA VAL A 92 -23.54 7.43 4.65
C VAL A 92 -23.00 6.35 3.71
N ASN A 93 -23.63 5.17 3.67
CA ASN A 93 -22.95 3.98 3.13
C ASN A 93 -22.70 4.07 1.62
N LYS A 94 -23.57 4.74 0.85
CA LYS A 94 -23.38 4.90 -0.59
C LYS A 94 -22.06 5.61 -0.91
N ASN A 95 -21.84 6.78 -0.31
CA ASN A 95 -20.65 7.59 -0.56
C ASN A 95 -19.38 6.88 -0.11
N TRP A 96 -19.43 6.15 1.01
CA TRP A 96 -18.30 5.36 1.51
C TRP A 96 -17.95 4.19 0.58
N LEU A 97 -18.96 3.48 0.07
CA LEU A 97 -18.74 2.40 -0.89
C LEU A 97 -18.17 2.94 -2.21
N GLU A 98 -18.74 4.03 -2.73
CA GLU A 98 -18.28 4.67 -3.96
C GLU A 98 -16.84 5.20 -3.81
N SER A 99 -16.50 5.78 -2.66
CA SER A 99 -15.14 6.22 -2.36
C SER A 99 -14.16 5.05 -2.26
N SER A 100 -14.59 3.92 -1.70
CA SER A 100 -13.80 2.69 -1.63
C SER A 100 -13.52 2.12 -3.01
N ILE A 101 -14.56 2.02 -3.86
CA ILE A 101 -14.43 1.57 -5.26
C ILE A 101 -13.53 2.53 -6.04
N HIS A 102 -13.73 3.85 -5.89
CA HIS A 102 -12.89 4.83 -6.56
C HIS A 102 -11.42 4.67 -6.15
N SER A 103 -11.14 4.61 -4.85
CA SER A 103 -9.77 4.46 -4.34
C SER A 103 -9.11 3.18 -4.84
N LEU A 104 -9.83 2.05 -4.80
CA LEU A 104 -9.36 0.79 -5.35
C LEU A 104 -9.05 0.93 -6.85
N SER A 105 -9.92 1.59 -7.62
CA SER A 105 -9.76 1.71 -9.09
C SER A 105 -8.50 2.47 -9.51
N GLN A 106 -8.00 3.34 -8.62
CA GLN A 106 -6.77 4.11 -8.84
C GLN A 106 -5.51 3.34 -8.45
N LEU A 107 -5.63 2.16 -7.82
CA LEU A 107 -4.46 1.40 -7.39
C LEU A 107 -3.75 0.78 -8.61
N PRO A 108 -2.43 0.98 -8.74
CA PRO A 108 -1.64 0.31 -9.75
C PRO A 108 -1.42 -1.16 -9.37
N ALA A 109 -2.38 -2.02 -9.70
CA ALA A 109 -2.40 -3.44 -9.26
C ALA A 109 -1.08 -4.20 -9.56
N HIS A 110 -0.43 -3.91 -10.69
CA HIS A 110 0.84 -4.53 -11.07
C HIS A 110 1.98 -4.25 -10.08
N GLU A 111 1.91 -3.18 -9.30
CA GLU A 111 2.92 -2.81 -8.29
C GLU A 111 2.79 -3.61 -6.99
N LEU A 112 1.72 -4.39 -6.81
CA LEU A 112 1.61 -5.36 -5.71
C LEU A 112 2.72 -6.44 -5.82
N GLY A 113 3.26 -6.66 -7.04
CA GLY A 113 4.48 -7.43 -7.29
C GLY A 113 4.33 -8.95 -7.27
N ARG A 114 3.18 -9.50 -6.85
CA ARG A 114 2.88 -10.94 -6.86
C ARG A 114 1.53 -11.22 -7.49
N GLY A 115 1.45 -12.27 -8.30
CA GLY A 115 0.21 -12.70 -8.96
C GLY A 115 -0.94 -12.98 -7.98
N ASP A 116 -0.65 -13.58 -6.82
CA ASP A 116 -1.66 -13.88 -5.80
C ASP A 116 -2.29 -12.62 -5.21
N LEU A 117 -1.47 -11.58 -4.96
CA LEU A 117 -1.94 -10.29 -4.46
C LEU A 117 -2.77 -9.58 -5.53
N VAL A 118 -2.31 -9.57 -6.78
CA VAL A 118 -3.06 -9.00 -7.91
C VAL A 118 -4.43 -9.68 -8.05
N ARG A 119 -4.47 -11.02 -7.99
CA ARG A 119 -5.71 -11.79 -8.06
C ARG A 119 -6.63 -11.49 -6.87
N GLY A 120 -6.11 -11.48 -5.65
CA GLY A 120 -6.89 -11.16 -4.47
C GLY A 120 -7.46 -9.74 -4.51
N TYR A 121 -6.67 -8.76 -4.95
CA TYR A 121 -7.13 -7.39 -5.21
C TYR A 121 -8.31 -7.37 -6.20
N PHE A 122 -8.19 -8.03 -7.35
CA PHE A 122 -9.29 -8.08 -8.33
C PHE A 122 -10.53 -8.80 -7.79
N GLY A 123 -10.35 -9.87 -7.00
CA GLY A 123 -11.46 -10.57 -6.34
C GLY A 123 -12.20 -9.67 -5.35
N ILE A 124 -11.48 -8.91 -4.54
CA ILE A 124 -12.05 -7.92 -3.61
C ILE A 124 -12.78 -6.83 -4.39
N MET A 125 -12.12 -6.20 -5.36
CA MET A 125 -12.70 -5.14 -6.18
C MET A 125 -13.99 -5.60 -6.90
N GLY A 126 -13.96 -6.80 -7.47
CA GLY A 126 -15.13 -7.42 -8.11
C GLY A 126 -16.29 -7.62 -7.14
N GLY A 127 -16.02 -8.21 -5.96
CA GLY A 127 -17.05 -8.43 -4.94
C GLY A 127 -17.67 -7.12 -4.41
N ILE A 128 -16.84 -6.10 -4.18
CA ILE A 128 -17.30 -4.77 -3.73
C ILE A 128 -18.15 -4.09 -4.81
N THR A 129 -17.74 -4.17 -6.08
CA THR A 129 -18.51 -3.61 -7.20
C THR A 129 -19.84 -4.33 -7.36
N GLU A 130 -19.87 -5.65 -7.15
CA GLU A 130 -21.11 -6.42 -7.21
C GLU A 130 -22.06 -6.08 -6.06
N ILE A 131 -21.55 -5.87 -4.84
CA ILE A 131 -22.36 -5.37 -3.71
C ILE A 131 -23.02 -4.04 -4.07
N ARG A 132 -22.28 -3.10 -4.64
CA ARG A 132 -22.85 -1.82 -5.10
C ARG A 132 -23.98 -2.07 -6.09
N ARG A 133 -23.74 -2.89 -7.11
CA ARG A 133 -24.72 -3.20 -8.16
C ARG A 133 -26.00 -3.78 -7.58
N LEU A 134 -25.89 -4.74 -6.66
CA LEU A 134 -27.03 -5.39 -6.01
C LEU A 134 -27.88 -4.38 -5.22
N ILE A 135 -27.23 -3.51 -4.45
CA ILE A 135 -27.91 -2.51 -3.62
C ILE A 135 -28.54 -1.41 -4.48
N ASP A 136 -27.84 -0.93 -5.51
CA ASP A 136 -28.37 0.10 -6.41
C ASP A 136 -29.61 -0.40 -7.18
N ILE A 137 -29.65 -1.68 -7.59
CA ILE A 137 -30.83 -2.29 -8.19
C ILE A 137 -31.99 -2.34 -7.21
N ALA A 138 -31.77 -2.81 -5.97
CA ALA A 138 -32.82 -2.93 -4.97
C ALA A 138 -33.36 -1.57 -4.51
N ILE A 139 -32.52 -0.54 -4.46
CA ILE A 139 -32.95 0.81 -4.08
C ILE A 139 -33.64 1.54 -5.23
N GLY A 140 -33.23 1.29 -6.47
CA GLY A 140 -33.82 1.88 -7.67
C GLY A 140 -35.18 1.28 -8.08
N ALA A 141 -35.58 0.15 -7.49
CA ALA A 141 -36.92 -0.39 -7.67
C ALA A 141 -37.96 0.48 -6.92
N ASP A 142 -38.92 1.04 -7.67
CA ASP A 142 -39.97 1.93 -7.15
C ASP A 142 -41.03 1.20 -6.28
N ALA A 143 -41.14 -0.13 -6.40
CA ALA A 143 -42.11 -0.95 -5.67
C ALA A 143 -41.49 -1.53 -4.39
N PHE A 144 -42.11 -1.29 -3.24
CA PHE A 144 -41.65 -1.77 -1.95
C PHE A 144 -42.13 -3.20 -1.68
N GLU A 145 -41.35 -4.19 -2.13
CA GLU A 145 -41.51 -5.56 -1.68
C GLU A 145 -40.43 -5.89 -0.65
N GLU A 146 -40.81 -6.05 0.62
CA GLU A 146 -39.88 -6.48 1.69
C GLU A 146 -39.14 -7.77 1.33
N GLN A 147 -39.78 -8.62 0.52
CA GLN A 147 -39.19 -9.85 0.00
C GLN A 147 -37.99 -9.56 -0.91
N GLU A 148 -38.06 -8.59 -1.81
CA GLU A 148 -36.94 -8.21 -2.69
C GLU A 148 -35.74 -7.69 -1.89
N PHE A 149 -35.99 -6.89 -0.84
CA PHE A 149 -34.95 -6.43 0.07
C PHE A 149 -34.30 -7.58 0.84
N PHE A 150 -35.09 -8.55 1.31
CA PHE A 150 -34.57 -9.75 1.95
C PHE A 150 -33.66 -10.56 1.01
N PHE A 151 -34.06 -10.74 -0.26
CA PHE A 151 -33.21 -11.41 -1.25
C PHE A 151 -31.92 -10.64 -1.53
N MET A 152 -32.00 -9.31 -1.65
CA MET A 152 -30.82 -8.46 -1.81
C MET A 152 -29.87 -8.60 -0.62
N TYR A 153 -30.38 -8.63 0.62
CA TYR A 153 -29.54 -8.86 1.80
C TYR A 153 -28.79 -10.19 1.74
N GLN A 154 -29.45 -11.28 1.33
CA GLN A 154 -28.78 -12.57 1.18
C GLN A 154 -27.68 -12.53 0.11
N GLN A 155 -27.93 -11.86 -1.03
CA GLN A 155 -26.95 -11.71 -2.09
C GLN A 155 -25.75 -10.84 -1.65
N VAL A 156 -26.02 -9.74 -0.95
CA VAL A 156 -24.96 -8.88 -0.38
C VAL A 156 -24.14 -9.66 0.64
N LEU A 157 -24.76 -10.40 1.56
CA LEU A 157 -24.03 -11.23 2.54
C LEU A 157 -23.18 -12.30 1.85
N SER A 158 -23.67 -12.91 0.76
CA SER A 158 -22.87 -13.83 -0.04
C SER A 158 -21.62 -13.16 -0.59
N GLN A 159 -21.75 -11.96 -1.18
CA GLN A 159 -20.60 -11.20 -1.68
C GLN A 159 -19.67 -10.73 -0.57
N VAL A 160 -20.19 -10.31 0.59
CA VAL A 160 -19.38 -9.94 1.76
C VAL A 160 -18.51 -11.12 2.18
N ARG A 161 -19.06 -12.33 2.25
CA ARG A 161 -18.29 -13.54 2.60
C ARG A 161 -17.20 -13.84 1.57
N ILE A 162 -17.48 -13.65 0.29
CA ILE A 162 -16.46 -13.80 -0.78
C ILE A 162 -15.34 -12.79 -0.59
N VAL A 163 -15.68 -11.51 -0.34
CA VAL A 163 -14.69 -10.45 -0.09
C VAL A 163 -13.86 -10.77 1.16
N GLN A 164 -14.48 -11.21 2.25
CA GLN A 164 -13.79 -11.59 3.49
C GLN A 164 -12.84 -12.78 3.30
N ALA A 165 -13.29 -13.84 2.65
CA ALA A 165 -12.45 -15.00 2.36
C ALA A 165 -11.26 -14.62 1.46
N THR A 166 -11.51 -13.78 0.45
CA THR A 166 -10.47 -13.27 -0.44
C THR A 166 -9.49 -12.38 0.32
N TRP A 167 -9.97 -11.53 1.22
CA TRP A 167 -9.15 -10.68 2.08
C TRP A 167 -8.23 -11.49 2.99
N ILE A 168 -8.75 -12.54 3.64
CA ILE A 168 -7.93 -13.43 4.49
C ILE A 168 -6.79 -14.08 3.70
N SER A 169 -7.10 -14.57 2.50
CA SER A 169 -6.09 -15.15 1.60
C SER A 169 -5.07 -14.09 1.14
N PHE A 170 -5.54 -12.91 0.74
CA PHE A 170 -4.70 -11.78 0.35
C PHE A 170 -3.75 -11.35 1.48
N GLN A 171 -4.25 -11.22 2.71
CA GLN A 171 -3.47 -10.84 3.88
C GLN A 171 -2.40 -11.89 4.21
N SER A 172 -2.75 -13.18 4.12
CA SER A 172 -1.79 -14.27 4.31
C SER A 172 -0.65 -14.23 3.28
N CYS A 173 -0.98 -13.96 2.01
CA CYS A 173 0.02 -13.75 0.95
C CYS A 173 0.88 -12.50 1.20
N ALA A 174 0.31 -11.44 1.77
CA ALA A 174 1.01 -10.20 2.09
C ALA A 174 1.98 -10.37 3.28
N ILE A 175 1.58 -11.09 4.33
CA ILE A 175 2.41 -11.34 5.52
C ILE A 175 3.62 -12.21 5.16
N ASN A 176 3.44 -13.25 4.34
CA ASN A 176 4.51 -14.13 3.86
C ASN A 176 5.55 -13.44 2.94
N ARG A 177 5.48 -12.11 2.77
CA ARG A 177 6.48 -11.28 2.09
C ARG A 177 7.57 -10.76 3.05
N LYS A 178 7.30 -10.76 4.36
CA LYS A 178 8.27 -10.32 5.39
C LYS A 178 9.37 -11.35 5.58
#